data_AF-A0A524M8I6-F1
#
_entry.id   AF-A0A524M8I6-F1
#
_cell.length_a   1.000
_cell.length_b   1.000
_cell.length_c   1.000
_cell.angle_alpha   90.00
_cell.angle_beta   90.00
_cell.angle_gamma   90.00
#
_symmetry.space_group_name_H-M   'P 1'
#
loop_
_entity.id
_entity.type
_entity.pdbx_description
1 polymer ?
#
loop_
_entity_poly.entity_id
_entity_poly.type
_entity_poly.pdbx_seq_one_letter_code
_entity_poly.pdbx_strand_id
1 'polypeptide(L)'
;MQPADLKVIQTKVKSVLRQYVFGLSYPDTWKEIRDELGGLFVNDRRIYDWMVVCDKTNNFSGTLRQGILYVDVALNGNDGSGFYYMTFRLKGLP
;
A
#
# COMPACT_ATOMS: atom_id res chain seq x y z
N MET A 1 0.68 -17.01 6.95
CA MET A 1 1.27 -15.77 7.47
C MET A 1 0.72 -15.62 8.86
N GLN A 2 1.58 -15.52 9.88
CA GLN A 2 1.08 -15.39 11.24
C GLN A 2 0.56 -13.96 11.47
N PRO A 3 -0.40 -13.74 12.40
CA PRO A 3 -0.89 -12.38 12.70
C PRO A 3 0.22 -11.39 13.08
N ALA A 4 1.30 -11.88 13.70
CA ALA A 4 2.48 -11.08 14.03
C ALA A 4 3.22 -10.58 12.76
N ASP A 5 3.27 -11.38 11.70
CA ASP A 5 3.89 -11.00 10.43
C ASP A 5 3.11 -9.86 9.76
N LEU A 6 1.78 -9.92 9.78
CA LEU A 6 0.93 -8.87 9.24
C LEU A 6 1.20 -7.53 9.91
N LYS A 7 1.36 -7.51 11.24
CA LYS A 7 1.68 -6.28 11.98
C LYS A 7 3.06 -5.71 11.61
N VAL A 8 4.04 -6.57 11.38
CA VAL A 8 5.38 -6.16 10.89
C VAL A 8 5.28 -5.58 9.48
N ILE A 9 4.56 -6.26 8.58
CA ILE A 9 4.37 -5.79 7.20
C ILE A 9 3.62 -4.45 7.17
N GLN A 10 2.55 -4.31 7.95
CA GLN A 10 1.83 -3.04 8.10
C GLN A 10 2.75 -1.90 8.54
N THR A 11 3.68 -2.17 9.46
CA THR A 11 4.65 -1.16 9.91
C THR A 11 5.61 -0.76 8.79
N LYS A 12 6.13 -1.74 8.04
CA LYS A 12 7.00 -1.50 6.88
C LYS A 12 6.28 -0.68 5.81
N VAL A 13 5.05 -1.07 5.44
CA VAL A 13 4.22 -0.35 4.47
C VAL A 13 3.97 1.09 4.92
N LYS A 14 3.57 1.32 6.18
CA LYS A 14 3.41 2.68 6.71
C LYS A 14 4.70 3.50 6.64
N SER A 15 5.86 2.88 6.81
CA SER A 15 7.16 3.56 6.69
C SER A 15 7.44 4.03 5.26
N VAL A 16 7.14 3.20 4.26
CA VAL A 16 7.23 3.57 2.84
C VAL A 16 6.27 4.72 2.53
N LEU A 17 4.99 4.55 2.88
CA LEU A 17 3.94 5.52 2.54
C LEU A 17 4.16 6.91 3.17
N ARG A 18 4.85 7.00 4.31
CA ARG A 18 5.18 8.28 4.95
C ARG A 18 6.09 9.17 4.09
N GLN A 19 6.85 8.60 3.16
CA GLN A 19 7.73 9.37 2.27
C GLN A 19 6.92 10.16 1.22
N TYR A 20 5.70 9.72 0.93
CA TYR A 20 4.84 10.26 -0.12
C TYR A 20 3.73 11.18 0.39
N VAL A 21 3.81 11.66 1.65
CA VAL A 21 2.79 12.58 2.21
C VAL A 21 2.73 13.90 1.46
N PHE A 22 3.78 14.25 0.71
CA PHE A 22 3.81 15.35 -0.24
C PHE A 22 3.58 14.80 -1.65
N GLY A 23 2.75 15.48 -2.45
CA GLY A 23 2.55 15.10 -3.86
C GLY A 23 1.49 14.02 -4.12
N LEU A 24 0.55 13.80 -3.19
CA LEU A 24 -0.54 12.81 -3.35
C LEU A 24 -1.44 13.03 -4.57
N SER A 25 -1.46 14.23 -5.16
CA SER A 25 -2.29 14.54 -6.32
C SER A 25 -1.64 14.16 -7.66
N TYR A 26 -0.34 13.81 -7.67
CA TYR A 26 0.38 13.48 -8.90
C TYR A 26 0.28 11.98 -9.21
N PRO A 27 -0.16 11.59 -10.43
CA PRO A 27 -0.24 10.19 -10.82
C PRO A 27 1.10 9.43 -10.76
N ASP A 28 2.22 10.14 -10.97
CA ASP A 28 3.56 9.56 -10.91
C ASP A 28 3.88 9.06 -9.48
N THR A 29 3.51 9.84 -8.46
CA THR A 29 3.60 9.44 -7.04
C THR A 29 2.89 8.10 -6.79
N TRP A 30 1.73 7.87 -7.43
CA TRP A 30 0.98 6.64 -7.22
C TRP A 30 1.69 5.44 -7.83
N LYS A 31 2.35 5.64 -8.98
CA LYS A 31 3.17 4.61 -9.62
C LYS A 31 4.39 4.28 -8.75
N GLU A 32 5.08 5.30 -8.25
CA GLU A 32 6.24 5.13 -7.34
C GLU A 32 5.85 4.35 -6.08
N ILE A 33 4.71 4.68 -5.46
CA ILE A 33 4.19 3.92 -4.31
C ILE A 33 3.97 2.44 -4.67
N ARG A 34 3.36 2.14 -5.82
CA ARG A 34 3.12 0.74 -6.24
C ARG A 34 4.44 0.01 -6.47
N ASP A 35 5.40 0.65 -7.12
CA ASP A 35 6.71 0.05 -7.44
C ASP A 35 7.53 -0.20 -6.16
N GLU A 36 7.57 0.76 -5.22
CA GLU A 36 8.32 0.60 -3.97
C GLU A 36 7.69 -0.45 -3.04
N LEU A 37 6.35 -0.47 -2.93
CA LEU A 37 5.66 -1.53 -2.18
C LEU A 37 5.84 -2.90 -2.84
N GLY A 38 5.81 -2.97 -4.18
CA GLY A 38 6.12 -4.21 -4.90
C GLY A 38 7.53 -4.71 -4.59
N GLY A 39 8.52 -3.82 -4.61
CA GLY A 39 9.90 -4.14 -4.21
C GLY A 39 10.01 -4.60 -2.75
N LEU A 40 9.26 -3.99 -1.83
CA LEU A 40 9.19 -4.42 -0.44
C LEU A 40 8.67 -5.86 -0.30
N PHE A 41 7.63 -6.22 -1.05
CA PHE A 41 6.98 -7.52 -0.95
C PHE A 41 7.75 -8.63 -1.65
N VAL A 42 8.35 -8.37 -2.82
CA VAL A 42 9.21 -9.33 -3.53
C VAL A 42 10.38 -9.81 -2.66
N ASN A 43 10.91 -8.94 -1.79
CA ASN A 43 12.04 -9.26 -0.92
C ASN A 43 11.63 -9.93 0.41
N ASP A 44 10.34 -10.02 0.72
CA ASP A 44 9.86 -10.61 1.97
C ASP A 44 9.38 -12.05 1.75
N ARG A 45 10.23 -13.03 2.11
CA ARG A 45 9.99 -14.46 1.88
C ARG A 45 8.70 -15.03 2.51
N ARG A 46 8.01 -14.26 3.34
CA ARG A 46 6.73 -14.66 3.96
C ARG A 46 5.54 -14.43 3.03
N ILE A 47 5.72 -13.63 1.97
CA ILE A 47 4.71 -13.24 1.00
C ILE A 47 4.92 -14.08 -0.26
N TYR A 48 3.88 -14.80 -0.67
CA TYR A 48 3.87 -15.62 -1.88
C TYR A 48 3.38 -14.81 -3.08
N ASP A 49 2.29 -14.07 -2.89
CA ASP A 49 1.63 -13.28 -3.92
C ASP A 49 1.12 -11.98 -3.30
N TRP A 50 1.02 -10.92 -4.10
CA TRP A 50 0.61 -9.61 -3.63
C TRP A 50 -0.03 -8.79 -4.75
N MET A 51 -0.90 -7.86 -4.35
CA MET A 51 -1.48 -6.87 -5.23
C MET A 51 -1.53 -5.52 -4.51
N VAL A 52 -1.09 -4.46 -5.19
CA VAL A 52 -1.22 -3.09 -4.71
C VAL A 52 -2.11 -2.31 -5.66
N VAL A 53 -3.21 -1.77 -5.13
CA VAL A 53 -4.09 -0.85 -5.85
C VAL A 53 -3.88 0.55 -5.28
N CYS A 54 -3.39 1.44 -6.12
CA CYS A 54 -3.26 2.86 -5.83
C CYS A 54 -3.39 3.59 -7.17
N ASP A 55 -4.60 3.66 -7.69
CA ASP A 55 -4.87 4.22 -9.00
C ASP A 55 -6.30 4.81 -9.04
N LYS A 56 -6.80 5.11 -10.23
CA LYS A 56 -8.12 5.72 -10.41
C LYS A 56 -9.30 4.80 -10.00
N THR A 57 -9.07 3.51 -9.80
CA THR A 57 -10.10 2.55 -9.36
C THR A 57 -10.43 2.70 -7.88
N ASN A 58 -9.46 3.12 -7.05
CA ASN A 58 -9.67 3.37 -5.63
C ASN A 58 -9.44 4.82 -5.20
N ASN A 59 -8.89 5.67 -6.09
CA ASN A 59 -8.69 7.10 -5.87
C ASN A 59 -9.47 7.94 -6.88
N PHE A 60 -10.68 8.35 -6.49
CA PHE A 60 -11.54 9.22 -7.28
C PHE A 60 -11.28 10.70 -6.98
N SER A 61 -11.70 11.59 -7.88
CA SER A 61 -11.48 13.05 -7.80
C SER A 61 -11.90 13.67 -6.45
N GLY A 62 -12.96 13.18 -5.82
CA GLY A 62 -13.41 13.65 -4.50
C GLY A 62 -12.40 13.39 -3.38
N THR A 63 -11.75 12.23 -3.39
CA THR A 63 -10.75 11.85 -2.37
C THR A 63 -9.47 12.68 -2.49
N LEU A 64 -9.02 12.89 -3.73
CA LEU A 64 -7.83 13.70 -4.03
C LEU A 64 -8.02 15.18 -3.69
N ARG A 65 -9.23 15.72 -3.91
CA ARG A 65 -9.58 17.09 -3.50
C ARG A 65 -9.52 17.30 -1.98
N GLN A 66 -9.71 16.24 -1.20
CA GLN A 66 -9.57 16.26 0.26
C GLN A 66 -8.12 16.02 0.71
N GLY A 67 -7.17 15.92 -0.22
CA GLY A 67 -5.79 15.56 0.06
C GLY A 67 -5.67 14.13 0.61
N ILE A 68 -6.58 13.22 0.23
CA ILE A 68 -6.57 11.84 0.69
C ILE A 68 -6.17 10.93 -0.47
N LEU A 69 -5.26 10.00 -0.19
CA LEU A 69 -4.88 8.91 -1.09
C LEU A 69 -5.09 7.57 -0.37
N TYR A 70 -5.81 6.67 -1.04
CA TYR A 70 -5.99 5.28 -0.63
C TYR A 70 -4.97 4.38 -1.32
N VAL A 71 -4.39 3.49 -0.54
CA VAL A 71 -3.50 2.43 -1.00
C VAL A 71 -4.03 1.12 -0.45
N ASP A 72 -4.59 0.29 -1.32
CA ASP A 72 -5.08 -1.03 -0.95
C ASP A 72 -4.01 -2.08 -1.26
N VAL A 73 -3.77 -2.95 -0.29
CA VAL A 73 -2.78 -4.02 -0.38
C VAL A 73 -3.46 -5.34 -0.08
N ALA A 74 -3.39 -6.27 -1.01
CA ALA A 74 -3.75 -7.67 -0.80
C ALA A 74 -2.47 -8.51 -0.74
N LEU A 75 -2.31 -9.34 0.28
CA LEU A 75 -1.14 -10.21 0.46
C LEU A 75 -1.59 -11.65 0.64
N ASN A 76 -0.96 -12.58 -0.08
CA ASN A 76 -1.10 -14.01 0.18
C ASN A 76 0.19 -14.54 0.81
N GLY A 77 0.05 -15.27 1.90
CA GLY A 77 1.18 -15.91 2.57
C GLY A 77 1.54 -17.27 1.97
N ASN A 78 2.75 -17.75 2.26
CA ASN A 78 3.19 -19.09 1.84
C ASN A 78 2.44 -20.24 2.51
N ASP A 79 1.61 -19.97 3.52
CA ASP A 79 0.78 -20.96 4.20
C ASP A 79 -0.52 -21.27 3.46
N GLY A 80 -0.81 -20.58 2.35
CA GLY A 80 -1.97 -20.88 1.50
C GLY A 80 -3.33 -20.55 2.14
N SER A 81 -3.35 -19.72 3.18
CA SER A 81 -4.57 -19.34 3.92
C SER A 81 -5.42 -18.28 3.20
N GLY A 82 -4.98 -17.81 2.03
CA GLY A 82 -5.68 -16.85 1.19
C GLY A 82 -5.14 -15.42 1.33
N PHE A 83 -5.90 -14.46 0.80
CA PHE A 83 -5.50 -13.05 0.78
C PHE A 83 -5.89 -12.31 2.05
N TYR A 84 -4.92 -11.62 2.63
CA TYR A 84 -5.08 -10.62 3.67
C TYR A 84 -5.17 -9.24 3.02
N TYR A 85 -6.25 -8.51 3.31
CA TYR A 85 -6.51 -7.19 2.75
C TYR A 85 -6.22 -6.09 3.77
N MET A 86 -5.54 -5.05 3.33
CA MET A 86 -5.21 -3.87 4.13
C MET A 86 -5.38 -2.60 3.33
N THR A 87 -6.18 -1.67 3.84
CA THR A 87 -6.34 -0.34 3.25
C THR A 87 -5.56 0.67 4.07
N PHE A 88 -4.68 1.41 3.41
CA PHE A 88 -3.94 2.52 4.00
C PHE A 88 -4.49 3.84 3.47
N ARG A 89 -4.70 4.77 4.38
CA ARG A 89 -5.12 6.13 4.07
C ARG A 89 -3.97 7.09 4.34
N LEU A 90 -3.41 7.67 3.28
CA LEU A 90 -2.51 8.80 3.39
C LEU A 90 -3.34 10.07 3.35
N LYS A 91 -3.04 10.99 4.28
CA LYS A 91 -3.58 12.34 4.26
C LYS A 91 -2.41 13.28 4.05
N GLY A 92 -2.50 14.07 2.99
CA GLY A 92 -1.51 15.08 2.67
C GLY A 92 -1.44 16.12 3.78
N LEU A 93 -0.23 16.58 4.06
CA LEU A 93 -0.05 17.74 4.92
C LEU A 93 -0.48 19.00 4.13
N PRO A 94 -1.13 19.96 4.78
CA PRO A 94 -1.51 21.23 4.15
C PRO A 94 -0.30 22.02 3.66
#